data_AF-A0A1H7XRI9-F1
#
_entry.id   AF-A0A1H7XRI9-F1
#
_cell.length_a   1.000
_cell.length_b   1.000
_cell.length_c   1.000
_cell.angle_alpha   90.00
_cell.angle_beta   90.00
_cell.angle_gamma   90.00
#
_symmetry.space_group_name_H-M   'P 1'
#
loop_
_entity.id
_entity.type
_entity.pdbx_description
1 polymer ?
#
loop_
_entity_poly.entity_id
_entity_poly.type
_entity_poly.pdbx_seq_one_letter_code
_entity_poly.pdbx_strand_id
1 'polypeptide(L)' 'MLYEQALVDDVIDELQVTVVSGTHGCDTFFPEIPSVYALCSTTSGRYGREWAEHQVYRRGA' A
#
# COMPACT_ATOMS: atom_id res chain seq x y z
N MET A 1 9.64 4.13 -11.60
CA MET A 1 9.93 4.38 -10.16
C MET A 1 10.42 3.09 -9.49
N LEU A 2 11.13 3.14 -8.34
CA LEU A 2 11.63 1.92 -7.67
C LEU A 2 10.50 0.93 -7.32
N TYR A 3 9.37 1.43 -6.79
CA TYR A 3 8.22 0.58 -6.44
C TYR A 3 7.57 -0.07 -7.65
N GLU A 4 7.45 0.68 -8.74
CA GLU A 4 6.91 0.18 -10.01
C GLU A 4 7.78 -0.96 -10.56
N GLN A 5 9.10 -0.78 -10.57
CA GLN A 5 10.04 -1.82 -10.98
C GLN A 5 9.96 -3.05 -10.07
N ALA A 6 9.91 -2.86 -8.75
CA ALA A 6 9.84 -3.96 -7.79
C ALA A 6 8.53 -4.76 -7.87
N LEU A 7 7.41 -4.11 -8.20
CA LEU A 7 6.13 -4.77 -8.45
C LEU A 7 6.13 -5.54 -9.79
N VAL A 8 6.81 -5.03 -10.82
CA VAL A 8 6.94 -5.69 -12.13
C VAL A 8 7.89 -6.89 -12.08
N ASP A 9 9.00 -6.77 -11.34
CA ASP A 9 10.01 -7.81 -11.24
C ASP A 9 9.56 -8.99 -10.34
N ASP A 10 8.36 -8.90 -9.75
CA ASP A 10 7.67 -9.96 -9.01
C ASP A 10 8.48 -10.53 -7.82
N VAL A 11 9.31 -9.66 -7.22
CA VAL A 11 10.21 -9.97 -6.10
C VAL A 11 9.60 -9.74 -4.72
N ILE A 12 8.36 -9.24 -4.65
CA ILE A 12 7.70 -8.89 -3.39
C ILE A 12 6.58 -9.90 -3.08
N ASP A 13 6.67 -10.55 -1.92
CA ASP A 13 5.63 -11.48 -1.46
C ASP A 13 4.52 -10.79 -0.64
N GLU A 14 4.87 -9.70 0.04
CA GLU A 14 3.98 -8.96 0.95
C GLU A 14 4.15 -7.44 0.78
N LEU A 15 3.03 -6.73 0.67
CA LEU A 15 2.97 -5.27 0.67
C LEU A 15 2.33 -4.80 1.96
N GLN A 16 3.01 -3.92 2.69
CA GLN A 16 2.48 -3.24 3.87
C GLN A 16 2.22 -1.77 3.50
N VAL A 17 0.94 -1.43 3.31
CA VAL A 17 0.49 -0.13 2.82
C VAL A 17 -0.22 0.61 3.94
N THR A 18 0.15 1.86 4.18
CA THR A 18 -0.59 2.73 5.12
C THR A 18 -1.31 3.81 4.33
N VAL A 19 -2.64 3.77 4.35
CA VAL A 19 -3.52 4.77 3.74
C VAL A 19 -3.79 5.86 4.77
N VAL A 20 -3.20 7.03 4.57
CA VAL A 20 -3.45 8.21 5.40
C VAL A 20 -4.66 8.95 4.81
N SER A 21 -5.68 9.17 5.62
CA SER A 21 -6.89 9.87 5.18
C SER A 21 -6.63 11.37 5.01
N GLY A 22 -7.15 11.95 3.93
CA GLY A 22 -7.06 13.39 3.70
C GLY A 22 -6.67 13.73 2.26
N THR A 23 -6.56 15.04 2.00
CA THR A 23 -6.07 15.56 0.73
C THR A 23 -4.72 16.22 0.98
N HIS A 24 -3.71 15.82 0.21
CA HIS A 24 -2.34 16.31 0.33
C HIS A 24 -1.86 16.84 -1.01
N GLY A 25 -0.95 17.82 -0.99
CA GLY A 25 -0.23 18.24 -2.19
C GLY A 25 0.80 17.18 -2.53
N CYS A 26 0.55 16.39 -3.57
CA CYS A 26 1.43 15.31 -4.01
C CYS A 26 2.04 15.66 -5.39
N ASP A 27 3.35 15.40 -5.54
CA ASP A 27 4.06 15.45 -6.82
C ASP A 27 4.40 14.05 -7.35
N THR A 28 4.25 13.03 -6.51
CA THR A 28 4.59 11.63 -6.76
C THR A 28 3.47 10.73 -6.25
N PHE A 29 3.19 9.63 -6.97
CA PHE A 29 2.12 8.69 -6.64
C PHE A 29 2.66 7.27 -6.53
N PHE A 30 2.10 6.50 -5.60
CA PHE A 30 2.35 5.07 -5.53
C PHE A 30 1.72 4.39 -6.75
N PRO A 31 2.40 3.42 -7.41
CA PRO A 31 1.82 2.70 -8.53
C PRO A 31 0.57 1.90 -8.12
N GLU A 32 -0.25 1.55 -9.10
CA GLU A 32 -1.40 0.68 -8.86
C GLU A 32 -0.93 -0.69 -8.32
N ILE A 33 -1.62 -1.20 -7.29
CA ILE A 33 -1.33 -2.52 -6.72
C ILE A 33 -1.80 -3.59 -7.73
N PRO A 34 -0.91 -4.44 -8.25
CA PRO A 34 -1.29 -5.46 -9.22
C PRO A 34 -2.31 -6.46 -8.65
N SER A 35 -3.18 -7.00 -9.51
CA SER A 35 -4.23 -7.94 -9.12
C SER A 35 -3.75 -9.28 -8.54
N VAL A 36 -2.46 -9.60 -8.66
CA VAL A 36 -1.85 -10.79 -8.04
C VAL A 36 -1.73 -10.67 -6.52
N TYR A 37 -1.88 -9.46 -5.97
CA TYR A 37 -1.88 -9.20 -4.54
C TYR A 37 -3.32 -9.13 -4.02
N ALA A 38 -3.64 -9.93 -3.01
CA ALA A 38 -4.93 -9.88 -2.33
C ALA A 38 -4.78 -9.21 -0.96
N LEU A 39 -5.77 -8.39 -0.58
CA LEU A 39 -5.83 -7.76 0.74
C LEU A 39 -6.12 -8.83 1.79
N CYS A 40 -5.16 -9.06 2.70
CA CYS A 40 -5.27 -10.08 3.74
C CYS A 40 -5.76 -9.51 5.07
N SER A 41 -5.34 -8.30 5.43
CA SER A 41 -5.73 -7.68 6.69
C SER A 41 -5.76 -6.17 6.60
N THR A 42 -6.67 -5.60 7.37
CA THR A 42 -6.82 -4.16 7.55
C THR A 42 -6.85 -3.84 9.03
N THR A 43 -6.04 -2.89 9.49
CA THR A 43 -6.07 -2.35 10.85
C THR A 43 -6.11 -0.84 10.79
N SER A 44 -7.18 -0.24 11.30
CA SER A 44 -7.32 1.22 11.37
C SER A 44 -6.82 1.73 12.71
N GLY A 45 -6.18 2.89 12.70
CA GLY A 45 -5.65 3.52 13.90
C GLY A 45 -5.48 5.02 13.73
N ARG A 46 -5.28 5.69 14.86
CA ARG A 46 -5.01 7.12 14.89
C ARG A 46 -3.50 7.34 15.05
N TYR A 47 -2.90 8.01 14.09
CA TYR A 47 -1.49 8.38 14.09
C TYR A 47 -1.39 9.89 14.30
N GLY A 48 -1.32 10.30 15.57
CA GLY A 48 -1.38 11.71 15.95
C GLY A 48 -2.77 12.32 15.71
N ARG A 49 -2.88 13.26 14.78
CA ARG A 49 -4.17 13.91 14.44
C ARG A 49 -4.90 13.21 13.30
N GLU A 50 -4.21 12.40 12.53
CA GLU A 50 -4.75 11.75 11.34
C GLU A 50 -5.26 10.34 11.64
N TRP A 51 -6.32 9.96 10.93
CA TRP A 51 -6.74 8.57 10.83
C TRP A 51 -6.00 7.91 9.67
N ALA A 52 -5.47 6.72 9.94
CA ALA A 52 -4.84 5.91 8.90
C ALA A 52 -5.28 4.46 8.97
N GLU A 53 -5.25 3.81 7.83
CA GLU A 53 -5.55 2.41 7.66
C GLU A 53 -4.28 1.67 7.24
N HIS A 54 -3.88 0.68 8.01
CA HIS A 54 -2.78 -0.21 7.68
C HIS A 54 -3.33 -1.45 6.98
N GLN A 55 -2.95 -1.64 5.72
CA GLN A 55 -3.37 -2.71 4.84
C GLN A 55 -2.19 -3.62 4.55
N VAL A 56 -2.40 -4.94 4.67
CA VAL A 56 -1.41 -5.95 4.30
C VAL A 56 -1.94 -6.71 3.10
N TYR A 57 -1.21 -6.68 2.00
CA TYR A 57 -1.50 -7.46 0.82
C TYR A 57 -0.47 -8.57 0.66
N ARG A 58 -0.90 -9.76 0.24
CA ARG A 58 0.01 -10.87 -0.08
C ARG A 58 -0.27 -11.40 -1.47
N ARG A 59 0.80 -11.82 -2.13
CA ARG A 59 0.74 -12.41 -3.46
C ARG A 59 0.11 -13.81 -3.40
N GLY A 60 -0.93 -14.06 -4.20
CA GLY A 60 -1.56 -15.39 -4.34
C GLY A 60 -2.32 -15.91 -3.12
N ALA A 61 -2.75 -15.02 -2.20
CA ALA A 61 -3.60 -15.37 -1.06
C ALA A 61 -5.06 -15.66 -1.45
#